data_AF-A0A840AAT3-F1
#
_entry.id   AF-A0A840AAT3-F1
#
_cell.length_a   1.000
_cell.length_b   1.000
_cell.length_c   1.000
_cell.angle_alpha   90.00
_cell.angle_beta   90.00
_cell.angle_gamma   90.00
#
_symmetry.space_group_name_H-M   'P 1'
#
loop_
_entity.id
_entity.type
_entity.pdbx_description
1 polymer ?
#
loop_
_entity_poly.entity_id
_entity_poly.type
_entity_poly.pdbx_seq_one_letter_code
_entity_poly.pdbx_strand_id
1 'polypeptide(L)' 'MLLVADCVVTAAMARTESRGAHQREDFPGLDEGWRRNQCLRLPEGAAAPVLEAA' A
#
# COMPACT_ATOMS: atom_id res chain seq x y z
N MET A 1 -11.29 -14.35 0.52
CA MET A 1 -10.85 -13.18 -0.27
C MET A 1 -9.39 -12.86 0.06
N LEU A 2 -8.43 -13.74 -0.30
CA LEU A 2 -7.02 -13.62 0.14
C LEU A 2 -6.21 -12.64 -0.70
N LEU A 3 -6.31 -12.69 -2.03
CA LEU A 3 -5.59 -11.77 -2.91
C LEU A 3 -5.87 -10.30 -2.58
N VAL A 4 -7.14 -9.96 -2.34
CA VAL A 4 -7.54 -8.59 -1.97
C VAL A 4 -6.94 -8.20 -0.62
N ALA A 5 -6.94 -9.12 0.37
CA ALA A 5 -6.33 -8.86 1.67
C ALA A 5 -4.82 -8.59 1.53
N ASP A 6 -4.13 -9.38 0.69
CA ASP A 6 -2.69 -9.23 0.44
C ASP A 6 -2.37 -7.90 -0.26
N CYS A 7 -3.19 -7.49 -1.23
CA CYS A 7 -3.08 -6.15 -1.83
C CYS A 7 -3.20 -5.03 -0.78
N VAL A 8 -4.16 -5.14 0.14
CA VAL A 8 -4.38 -4.14 1.19
C VAL A 8 -3.20 -4.08 2.15
N VAL A 9 -2.72 -5.23 2.62
CA VAL A 9 -1.56 -5.30 3.55
C VAL A 9 -0.30 -4.78 2.88
N THR A 10 -0.04 -5.18 1.63
CA THR A 10 1.12 -4.71 0.85
C THR A 10 1.11 -3.20 0.68
N ALA A 11 -0.03 -2.62 0.28
CA ALA A 11 -0.18 -1.17 0.15
C ALA A 11 -0.05 -0.42 1.49
N ALA A 12 -0.59 -0.99 2.56
CA ALA A 12 -0.53 -0.41 3.91
C ALA A 12 0.90 -0.42 4.47
N MET A 13 1.66 -1.49 4.24
CA MET A 13 3.06 -1.60 4.68
C MET A 13 4.00 -0.64 3.92
N ALA A 14 3.78 -0.46 2.62
CA ALA A 14 4.59 0.42 1.81
C ALA A 14 4.39 1.90 2.16
N ARG A 15 3.18 2.29 2.62
CA ARG A 15 2.87 3.67 2.99
C ARG A 15 3.40 4.02 4.39
N THR A 16 4.25 5.04 4.44
CA THR A 16 4.86 5.56 5.68
C THR A 16 4.30 6.92 6.06
N GLU A 17 2.97 7.05 6.05
CA GLU A 17 2.22 8.20 6.57
C GLU A 17 0.85 7.75 7.09
N SER A 18 0.08 8.68 7.66
CA SER A 18 -1.33 8.50 7.99
C SER A 18 -2.19 9.48 7.19
N ARG A 19 -3.20 8.97 6.49
CA ARG A 19 -4.13 9.78 5.68
C ARG A 19 -5.49 9.13 5.53
N GLY A 20 -6.53 9.85 5.90
CA GLY A 20 -7.91 9.38 5.79
C GLY A 20 -8.18 8.20 6.73
N ALA A 21 -8.60 7.07 6.19
CA ALA A 21 -8.86 5.86 6.97
C ALA A 21 -7.59 5.03 7.28
N HIS A 22 -6.47 5.30 6.60
CA HIS A 22 -5.21 4.63 6.85
C HIS A 22 -4.45 5.39 7.95
N GLN A 23 -4.44 4.85 9.16
CA GLN A 23 -3.80 5.43 10.33
C GLN A 23 -2.70 4.51 10.87
N ARG A 24 -1.52 5.08 11.14
CA ARG A 24 -0.33 4.39 11.62
C ARG A 24 0.27 5.10 12.81
N GLU A 25 0.44 4.38 13.92
CA GLU A 25 0.99 4.95 15.15
C GLU A 25 2.48 5.33 15.01
N ASP A 26 3.23 4.63 14.16
CA ASP A 26 4.64 4.90 13.88
C ASP A 26 4.87 5.95 12.78
N PHE A 27 3.83 6.30 12.03
CA PHE A 27 3.82 7.40 11.06
C PHE A 27 2.52 8.23 11.16
N PRO A 28 2.29 8.95 12.27
CA PRO A 28 0.98 9.55 12.58
C PRO A 28 0.65 10.78 11.73
N GLY A 29 1.64 11.38 11.08
CA GLY A 29 1.50 12.60 10.29
C GLY A 29 1.21 12.36 8.81
N LEU A 30 0.90 13.45 8.12
CA LEU A 30 0.82 13.51 6.66
C LEU A 30 2.21 13.81 6.10
N ASP A 31 2.50 13.25 4.93
CA ASP A 31 3.71 13.53 4.15
C ASP A 31 3.29 13.90 2.72
N GLU A 32 3.74 15.06 2.25
CA GLU A 32 3.42 15.57 0.92
C GLU A 32 3.96 14.66 -0.20
N GLY A 33 5.05 13.92 0.04
CA GLY A 33 5.58 12.92 -0.90
C GLY A 33 4.63 11.75 -1.15
N TRP A 34 3.65 11.55 -0.26
CA TRP A 34 2.64 10.48 -0.35
C TRP A 34 1.33 10.92 -1.00
N ARG A 35 1.22 12.14 -1.55
CA ARG A 35 0.06 12.63 -2.32
C ARG A 35 -0.03 12.02 -3.72
N ARG A 36 -0.01 10.69 -3.78
CA ARG A 36 -0.09 9.86 -4.98
C ARG A 36 -0.85 8.57 -4.68
N ASN A 37 -1.38 7.97 -5.73
CA ASN A 37 -2.00 6.64 -5.64
C ASN A 37 -0.89 5.57 -5.58
N GLN A 38 -1.18 4.47 -4.88
CA GLN A 38 -0.37 3.26 -4.96
C GLN A 38 -1.01 2.30 -5.95
N CYS A 39 -0.22 1.78 -6.88
CA CYS A 39 -0.65 0.77 -7.85
C CYS A 39 0.01 -0.56 -7.51
N LEU A 40 -0.76 -1.64 -7.61
CA LEU A 40 -0.26 -2.99 -7.45
C LEU A 40 -0.63 -3.79 -8.68
N ARG A 41 0.26 -4.71 -9.08
CA ARG A 41 0.00 -5.68 -10.13
C ARG A 41 0.23 -7.08 -9.61
N LEU A 42 -0.52 -8.05 -10.12
CA LEU A 42 -0.23 -9.46 -9.95
C LEU A 42 0.37 -9.97 -11.27
N PRO A 43 1.69 -10.25 -11.33
CA PRO A 43 2.28 -10.87 -12.52
C PRO A 43 1.68 -12.25 -12.77
N GLU A 44 1.69 -12.68 -14.03
CA GLU A 44 1.21 -14.00 -14.39
C GLU A 44 2.05 -15.09 -13.70
N GLY A 45 1.37 -16.04 -13.06
CA GLY A 45 2.01 -17.12 -12.29
C GLY A 45 2.57 -16.70 -10.92
N ALA A 46 2.47 -15.44 -10.51
CA ALA A 46 2.93 -15.00 -9.21
C ALA A 46 1.95 -15.40 -8.09
N ALA A 47 2.50 -15.67 -6.90
CA ALA A 47 1.72 -16.02 -5.72
C ALA A 47 1.17 -14.80 -4.96
N ALA A 48 1.73 -13.61 -5.18
CA ALA A 48 1.42 -12.38 -4.43
C ALA A 48 1.52 -11.14 -5.34
N PRO A 49 0.73 -10.08 -5.06
CA PRO A 49 0.82 -8.82 -5.78
C PRO A 49 2.14 -8.11 -5.47
N VAL A 50 2.63 -7.33 -6.43
CA VAL A 50 3.82 -6.47 -6.27
C VAL A 50 3.42 -5.01 -6.40
N LEU A 51 4.02 -4.16 -5.56
CA LEU A 51 3.88 -2.72 -5.69
C LEU A 51 4.56 -2.28 -6.99
N GLU A 52 3.87 -1.45 -7.78
CA GLU A 52 4.52 -0.80 -8.91
C GLU A 52 5.42 0.32 -8.41
N ALA A 53 6.58 0.48 -9.05
CA ALA A 53 7.46 1.61 -8.75
C ALA A 53 6.73 2.91 -9.06
N ALA A 54 6.70 3.81 -8.07
CA ALA A 54 5.94 5.05 -8.08
C ALA A 54 6.75 6.24 -8.60
#